data_AF-A0A6J6T6W8-F1
#
_entry.id   AF-A0A6J6T6W8-F1
#
_cell.length_a   1.000
_cell.length_b   1.000
_cell.length_c   1.000
_cell.angle_alpha   90.00
_cell.angle_beta   90.00
_cell.angle_gamma   90.00
#
_symmetry.space_group_name_H-M   'P 1'
#
loop_
_entity.id
_entity.type
_entity.pdbx_description
1 polymer ?
#
loop_
_entity_poly.entity_id
_entity_poly.type
_entity_poly.pdbx_seq_one_letter_code
_entity_poly.pdbx_strand_id
1 'polypeptide(L)'
;MSSDVDARVEDAPTGTPTAHRVSLWLLGAVLALGLLTVALVGLLREQMVLNWAEGHRQAREIVAQRGLDYLMDERPIAVPQFFAVSAVLYLTVASLVGVLAMFYANGHHWARVCLTVLLVMTVIATGSGLRVEPPLTFSVLSVLGIVLVVALLVAMWHPRTTDHLRATRARVDSGAV
;
A
#
# COMPACT_ATOMS: atom_id res chain seq x y z
N MET A 1 55.40 16.18 2.99
CA MET A 1 54.30 16.93 2.35
C MET A 1 53.47 15.96 1.49
N SER A 2 52.86 14.96 2.13
CA SER A 2 52.01 13.92 1.51
C SER A 2 51.29 13.14 2.61
N SER A 3 50.67 13.83 3.56
CA SER A 3 49.83 13.18 4.59
C SER A 3 48.53 13.94 4.89
N ASP A 4 48.23 15.01 4.14
CA ASP A 4 47.02 15.83 4.33
C ASP A 4 45.91 15.52 3.32
N VAL A 5 46.16 14.65 2.33
CA VAL A 5 45.14 14.28 1.34
C VAL A 5 44.30 13.09 1.82
N ASP A 6 44.87 12.20 2.63
CA ASP A 6 44.14 11.02 3.17
C ASP A 6 43.21 11.35 4.33
N ALA A 7 43.36 12.52 4.97
CA ALA A 7 42.52 12.93 6.09
C ALA A 7 41.15 13.51 5.67
N ARG A 8 40.89 13.70 4.37
CA ARG A 8 39.58 14.16 3.84
C ARG A 8 38.65 13.04 3.38
N VAL A 9 39.02 11.78 3.58
CA VAL A 9 38.05 10.66 3.60
C VAL A 9 37.48 10.56 5.01
N GLU A 10 37.05 11.71 5.52
CA GLU A 10 36.45 11.87 6.84
C GLU A 10 35.04 11.32 6.75
N ASP A 11 34.88 10.08 7.24
CA ASP A 11 33.67 9.45 7.77
C ASP A 11 32.37 10.25 7.56
N ALA A 12 31.88 10.30 6.32
CA ALA A 12 30.50 10.68 6.09
C ALA A 12 29.65 9.60 6.78
N PRO A 13 28.79 9.96 7.76
CA PRO A 13 28.16 8.99 8.64
C PRO A 13 27.52 7.87 7.82
N THR A 14 28.06 6.65 7.97
CA THR A 14 27.63 5.40 7.32
C THR A 14 26.31 4.89 7.88
N GLY A 15 25.49 5.79 8.45
CA GLY A 15 24.10 5.50 8.76
C GLY A 15 23.29 5.45 7.48
N THR A 16 22.45 4.43 7.34
CA THR A 16 21.35 4.47 6.37
C THR A 16 20.64 5.82 6.53
N PRO A 17 20.63 6.70 5.50
CA PRO A 17 20.15 8.05 5.67
C PRO A 17 18.70 7.99 6.14
N THR A 18 18.39 8.82 7.14
CA THR A 18 17.08 8.89 7.79
C THR A 18 15.93 8.89 6.79
N ALA A 19 16.11 9.53 5.63
CA ALA A 19 15.13 9.56 4.54
C ALA A 19 14.82 8.17 3.92
N HIS A 20 15.80 7.29 3.75
CA HIS A 20 15.56 5.92 3.26
C HIS A 20 14.84 5.06 4.31
N ARG A 21 15.20 5.19 5.59
CA ARG A 21 14.51 4.47 6.67
C ARG A 21 13.06 4.94 6.78
N VAL A 22 12.81 6.24 6.66
CA VAL A 22 11.47 6.83 6.66
C VAL A 22 10.65 6.33 5.48
N SER A 23 11.21 6.23 4.26
CA SER A 23 10.46 5.71 3.11
C SER A 23 10.06 4.25 3.28
N LEU A 24 10.94 3.39 3.81
CA LEU A 24 10.60 1.99 4.13
C LEU A 24 9.57 1.87 5.26
N TRP A 25 9.66 2.73 6.27
CA TRP A 25 8.71 2.73 7.38
C TRP A 25 7.32 3.19 6.93
N LEU A 26 7.25 4.23 6.09
CA LEU A 26 6.01 4.68 5.46
C LEU A 26 5.41 3.60 4.55
N LEU A 27 6.25 2.88 3.80
CA LEU A 27 5.81 1.74 2.98
C LEU A 27 5.21 0.62 3.84
N GLY A 28 5.88 0.28 4.95
CA GLY A 28 5.35 -0.66 5.95
C GLY A 28 4.02 -0.18 6.55
N ALA A 29 3.90 1.11 6.85
CA ALA A 29 2.67 1.70 7.36
C ALA A 29 1.52 1.63 6.34
N VAL A 30 1.79 1.86 5.03
CA VAL A 30 0.80 1.69 3.96
C VAL A 30 0.30 0.25 3.91
N LEU A 31 1.22 -0.72 3.97
CA LEU A 31 0.86 -2.14 3.99
C LEU A 31 0.06 -2.51 5.25
N ALA A 32 0.48 -2.04 6.42
CA ALA A 32 -0.23 -2.28 7.68
C ALA A 32 -1.65 -1.71 7.66
N LEU A 33 -1.84 -0.50 7.12
CA LEU A 33 -3.15 0.11 6.96
C LEU A 33 -4.02 -0.66 5.95
N GLY A 34 -3.42 -1.14 4.86
CA GLY A 34 -4.08 -2.02 3.89
C GLY A 34 -4.54 -3.33 4.53
N LEU A 35 -3.68 -3.97 5.32
CA LEU A 35 -4.01 -5.19 6.06
C LEU A 35 -5.14 -4.95 7.07
N LEU A 36 -5.08 -3.85 7.82
CA LEU A 36 -6.14 -3.45 8.73
C LEU A 36 -7.47 -3.29 7.99
N THR A 37 -7.45 -2.67 6.81
CA THR A 37 -8.64 -2.48 5.99
C THR A 37 -9.22 -3.83 5.54
N VAL A 38 -8.39 -4.77 5.07
CA VAL A 38 -8.83 -6.13 4.71
C VAL A 38 -9.37 -6.89 5.92
N ALA A 39 -8.73 -6.77 7.07
CA ALA A 39 -9.19 -7.39 8.31
C ALA A 39 -10.58 -6.85 8.69
N LEU A 40 -10.80 -5.53 8.59
CA LEU A 40 -12.11 -4.92 8.80
C LEU A 40 -13.15 -5.39 7.77
N VAL A 41 -12.79 -5.57 6.50
CA VAL A 41 -13.70 -6.17 5.51
C VAL A 41 -14.11 -7.59 5.90
N GLY A 42 -13.17 -8.37 6.46
CA GLY A 42 -13.46 -9.71 6.99
C GLY A 42 -14.38 -9.68 8.20
N LEU A 43 -14.08 -8.83 9.18
CA LEU A 43 -14.85 -8.68 10.42
C LEU A 43 -16.26 -8.11 10.19
N LEU A 44 -16.39 -7.17 9.24
CA LEU A 44 -17.65 -6.51 8.90
C LEU A 44 -18.32 -7.15 7.67
N ARG A 45 -17.93 -8.38 7.29
CA ARG A 45 -18.43 -9.07 6.10
C ARG A 45 -19.96 -9.15 6.08
N GLU A 46 -20.56 -9.54 7.19
CA GLU A 46 -22.02 -9.68 7.29
C GLU A 46 -22.72 -8.34 7.12
N GLN A 47 -22.22 -7.29 7.77
CA GLN A 47 -22.74 -5.92 7.64
C GLN A 47 -22.59 -5.38 6.22
N MET A 48 -21.47 -5.69 5.55
CA MET A 48 -21.23 -5.35 4.14
C MET A 48 -22.25 -6.01 3.22
N VAL A 49 -22.54 -7.30 3.45
CA VAL A 49 -23.54 -8.03 2.66
C VAL A 49 -24.96 -7.55 2.97
N LEU A 50 -25.25 -7.19 4.22
CA LEU A 50 -26.52 -6.58 4.60
C LEU A 50 -26.74 -5.22 3.92
N ASN A 51 -25.77 -4.30 4.02
CA ASN A 51 -25.86 -2.99 3.36
C ASN A 51 -25.99 -3.13 1.84
N TRP A 52 -25.28 -4.08 1.24
CA TRP A 52 -25.46 -4.42 -0.17
C TRP A 52 -26.88 -4.93 -0.44
N ALA A 53 -27.39 -5.84 0.39
CA ALA A 53 -28.72 -6.42 0.23
C ALA A 53 -29.83 -5.37 0.34
N GLU A 54 -29.69 -4.38 1.22
CA GLU A 54 -30.64 -3.27 1.36
C GLU A 54 -30.81 -2.47 0.05
N GLY A 55 -29.70 -2.29 -0.69
CA GLY A 55 -29.70 -1.65 -2.02
C GLY A 55 -30.23 -2.53 -3.15
N HIS A 56 -30.40 -3.84 -2.93
CA HIS A 56 -30.82 -4.80 -3.96
C HIS A 56 -32.18 -5.41 -3.62
N ARG A 57 -33.24 -5.00 -4.33
CA ARG A 57 -34.63 -5.41 -4.03
C ARG A 57 -34.79 -6.91 -3.79
N GLN A 58 -34.23 -7.74 -4.68
CA GLN A 58 -34.32 -9.20 -4.59
C GLN A 58 -33.55 -9.76 -3.39
N ALA A 59 -32.37 -9.21 -3.08
CA ALA A 59 -31.60 -9.60 -1.91
C ALA A 59 -32.34 -9.24 -0.61
N ARG A 60 -32.89 -8.02 -0.54
CA ARG A 60 -33.68 -7.55 0.61
C ARG A 60 -34.90 -8.42 0.88
N GLU A 61 -35.62 -8.84 -0.15
CA GLU A 61 -36.76 -9.75 -0.03
C GLU A 61 -36.33 -11.12 0.52
N ILE A 62 -35.20 -11.65 0.06
CA ILE A 62 -34.65 -12.93 0.57
C ILE A 62 -34.22 -12.82 2.03
N VAL A 63 -33.49 -11.76 2.41
CA VAL A 63 -33.07 -11.53 3.80
C VAL A 63 -34.28 -11.41 4.72
N ALA A 64 -35.34 -10.71 4.30
CA ALA A 64 -36.56 -10.56 5.08
C ALA A 64 -37.34 -11.87 5.28
N GLN A 65 -37.30 -12.78 4.30
CA GLN A 65 -38.04 -14.05 4.35
C GLN A 65 -37.26 -15.20 5.00
N ARG A 66 -35.95 -15.28 4.74
CA ARG A 66 -35.13 -16.47 5.02
C ARG A 66 -33.92 -16.16 5.90
N GLY A 67 -33.65 -14.89 6.19
CA GLY A 67 -32.48 -14.45 6.94
C GLY A 67 -31.24 -14.23 6.07
N LEU A 68 -30.21 -13.62 6.67
CA LEU A 68 -28.92 -13.34 6.02
C LEU A 68 -28.11 -14.61 5.76
N ASP A 69 -28.16 -15.57 6.69
CA ASP A 69 -27.38 -16.81 6.61
C ASP A 69 -27.74 -17.58 5.34
N TYR A 70 -29.04 -17.70 5.05
CA TYR A 70 -29.53 -18.32 3.81
C TYR A 70 -29.02 -17.62 2.54
N LEU A 71 -28.95 -16.30 2.55
CA LEU A 71 -28.42 -15.55 1.40
C LEU A 71 -26.92 -15.83 1.19
N MET A 72 -26.17 -16.03 2.28
CA MET A 72 -24.72 -16.20 2.24
C MET A 72 -24.27 -17.64 1.96
N ASP A 73 -25.03 -18.62 2.44
CA ASP A 73 -24.70 -20.05 2.35
C ASP A 73 -25.26 -20.66 1.07
N GLU A 74 -26.56 -20.52 0.80
CA GLU A 74 -27.19 -21.04 -0.41
C GLU A 74 -26.93 -20.19 -1.66
N ARG A 75 -26.55 -18.92 -1.48
CA ARG A 75 -26.26 -17.96 -2.57
C ARG A 75 -27.28 -18.00 -3.73
N PRO A 76 -28.57 -17.80 -3.44
CA PRO A 76 -29.64 -17.82 -4.45
C PRO A 76 -29.47 -16.73 -5.52
N ILE A 77 -28.68 -15.70 -5.23
CA ILE A 77 -28.25 -14.64 -6.15
C ILE A 77 -26.73 -14.43 -6.00
N ALA A 78 -26.09 -13.79 -6.98
CA ALA A 78 -24.66 -13.53 -6.94
C ALA A 78 -24.29 -12.50 -5.84
N VAL A 79 -24.09 -12.99 -4.62
CA VAL A 79 -23.64 -12.19 -3.47
C VAL A 79 -22.16 -11.81 -3.65
N PRO A 80 -21.80 -10.52 -3.50
CA PRO A 80 -20.42 -10.10 -3.64
C PRO A 80 -19.50 -10.75 -2.60
N GLN A 81 -18.35 -11.26 -3.05
CA GLN A 81 -17.32 -11.82 -2.19
C GLN A 81 -16.33 -10.76 -1.71
N PHE A 82 -16.80 -9.79 -0.92
CA PHE A 82 -16.00 -8.64 -0.48
C PHE A 82 -14.65 -9.03 0.14
N PHE A 83 -14.67 -9.97 1.09
CA PHE A 83 -13.45 -10.41 1.78
C PHE A 83 -12.47 -11.12 0.84
N ALA A 84 -12.92 -12.12 0.08
CA ALA A 84 -12.02 -12.88 -0.79
C ALA A 84 -11.36 -11.98 -1.84
N VAL A 85 -12.14 -11.10 -2.48
CA VAL A 85 -11.62 -10.18 -3.50
C VAL A 85 -10.63 -9.19 -2.89
N SER A 86 -10.96 -8.58 -1.74
CA SER A 86 -10.07 -7.62 -1.08
C SER A 86 -8.78 -8.27 -0.57
N ALA A 87 -8.85 -9.48 -0.01
CA ALA A 87 -7.70 -10.21 0.51
C ALA A 87 -6.72 -10.59 -0.62
N VAL A 88 -7.24 -11.12 -1.73
CA VAL A 88 -6.40 -11.47 -2.90
C VAL A 88 -5.75 -10.22 -3.48
N LEU A 89 -6.53 -9.15 -3.70
CA LEU A 89 -6.00 -7.91 -4.25
C LEU A 89 -4.91 -7.31 -3.34
N TYR A 90 -5.14 -7.28 -2.03
CA TYR A 90 -4.15 -6.83 -1.07
C TYR A 90 -2.89 -7.69 -1.13
N LEU A 91 -3.02 -9.02 -1.13
CA LEU A 91 -1.87 -9.92 -1.20
C LEU A 91 -1.06 -9.70 -2.48
N THR A 92 -1.72 -9.54 -3.63
CA THR A 92 -1.06 -9.24 -4.91
C THR A 92 -0.30 -7.91 -4.85
N VAL A 93 -0.96 -6.84 -4.38
CA VAL A 93 -0.33 -5.51 -4.27
C VAL A 93 0.82 -5.53 -3.27
N ALA A 94 0.63 -6.15 -2.09
CA ALA A 94 1.67 -6.25 -1.07
C ALA A 94 2.89 -7.04 -1.57
N SER A 95 2.66 -8.11 -2.34
CA SER A 95 3.73 -8.90 -2.95
C SER A 95 4.51 -8.09 -3.99
N LEU A 96 3.80 -7.38 -4.88
CA LEU A 96 4.43 -6.47 -5.85
C LEU A 96 5.24 -5.37 -5.14
N VAL A 97 4.64 -4.73 -4.14
CA VAL A 97 5.30 -3.71 -3.33
C VAL A 97 6.56 -4.27 -2.66
N GLY A 98 6.50 -5.48 -2.09
CA GLY A 98 7.64 -6.14 -1.45
C GLY A 98 8.79 -6.39 -2.43
N VAL A 99 8.49 -6.93 -3.61
CA VAL A 99 9.49 -7.16 -4.67
C VAL A 99 10.11 -5.84 -5.13
N LEU A 100 9.28 -4.84 -5.44
CA LEU A 100 9.76 -3.54 -5.90
C LEU A 100 10.55 -2.80 -4.81
N ALA A 101 10.16 -2.92 -3.53
CA ALA A 101 10.88 -2.34 -2.41
C ALA A 101 12.29 -2.94 -2.27
N MET A 102 12.46 -4.24 -2.52
CA MET A 102 13.78 -4.89 -2.54
C MET A 102 14.65 -4.32 -3.67
N PHE A 103 14.13 -4.15 -4.88
CA PHE A 103 14.88 -3.54 -5.98
C PHE A 103 15.19 -2.06 -5.74
N TYR A 104 14.24 -1.32 -5.15
CA TYR A 104 14.39 0.07 -4.75
C TYR A 104 15.49 0.26 -3.72
N ALA A 105 15.55 -0.61 -2.69
CA ALA A 105 16.61 -0.59 -1.67
C ALA A 105 18.01 -0.79 -2.28
N ASN A 106 18.10 -1.52 -3.40
CA ASN A 106 19.35 -1.73 -4.14
C ASN A 106 19.70 -0.60 -5.14
N GLY A 107 19.00 0.54 -5.12
CA GLY A 107 19.36 1.71 -5.95
C GLY A 107 18.77 1.71 -7.38
N HIS A 108 17.86 0.78 -7.71
CA HIS A 108 17.29 0.70 -9.06
C HIS A 108 16.26 1.81 -9.31
N HIS A 109 16.59 2.75 -10.19
CA HIS A 109 15.71 3.88 -10.48
C HIS A 109 14.38 3.47 -11.13
N TRP A 110 14.37 2.42 -11.96
CA TRP A 110 13.15 1.90 -12.59
C TRP A 110 12.16 1.34 -11.56
N ALA A 111 12.65 0.68 -10.50
CA ALA A 111 11.80 0.17 -9.42
C ALA A 111 11.08 1.31 -8.69
N ARG A 112 11.75 2.46 -8.51
CA ARG A 112 11.14 3.68 -7.93
C ARG A 112 9.98 4.20 -8.80
N VAL A 113 10.14 4.17 -10.12
CA VAL A 113 9.09 4.59 -11.06
C VAL A 113 7.92 3.62 -11.02
N CYS A 114 8.17 2.31 -11.12
CA CYS A 114 7.11 1.30 -11.03
C CYS A 114 6.35 1.38 -9.71
N LEU A 115 7.04 1.62 -8.59
CA LEU A 115 6.43 1.74 -7.26
C LEU A 115 5.56 3.01 -7.19
N THR A 116 6.01 4.11 -7.78
CA THR A 116 5.22 5.34 -7.92
C THR A 116 3.92 5.08 -8.68
N VAL A 117 4.02 4.44 -9.86
CA VAL A 117 2.85 4.13 -10.70
C VAL A 117 1.87 3.23 -9.94
N LEU A 118 2.36 2.19 -9.28
CA LEU A 118 1.53 1.28 -8.50
C LEU A 118 0.76 2.02 -7.39
N LEU A 119 1.46 2.85 -6.61
CA LEU A 119 0.86 3.65 -5.54
C LEU A 119 -0.18 4.64 -6.05
N VAL A 120 0.09 5.32 -7.17
CA VAL A 120 -0.86 6.25 -7.80
C VAL A 120 -2.10 5.51 -8.30
N MET A 121 -1.93 4.34 -8.90
CA MET A 121 -3.06 3.48 -9.30
C MET A 121 -3.89 3.06 -8.08
N THR A 122 -3.26 2.72 -6.95
CA THR A 122 -3.98 2.43 -5.70
C THR A 122 -4.79 3.63 -5.24
N VAL A 123 -4.23 4.84 -5.24
CA VAL A 123 -4.96 6.07 -4.86
C VAL A 123 -6.16 6.31 -5.77
N ILE A 124 -6.02 6.12 -7.08
CA ILE A 124 -7.11 6.29 -8.04
C ILE A 124 -8.20 5.24 -7.82
N ALA A 125 -7.83 3.97 -7.63
CA ALA A 125 -8.77 2.89 -7.34
C ALA A 125 -9.53 3.15 -6.04
N THR A 126 -8.84 3.54 -4.97
CA THR A 126 -9.44 3.91 -3.69
C THR A 126 -10.37 5.12 -3.84
N GLY A 127 -9.93 6.17 -4.56
CA GLY A 127 -10.74 7.35 -4.83
C GLY A 127 -12.01 7.07 -5.64
N SER A 128 -11.96 6.11 -6.57
CA SER A 128 -13.14 5.62 -7.28
C SER A 128 -14.13 4.95 -6.31
N GLY A 129 -13.62 4.13 -5.38
CA GLY A 129 -14.42 3.48 -4.34
C GLY A 129 -15.10 4.44 -3.35
N LEU A 130 -14.60 5.66 -3.19
CA LEU A 130 -15.26 6.67 -2.35
C LEU A 130 -16.54 7.24 -2.98
N ARG A 131 -16.72 7.11 -4.31
CA ARG A 131 -17.90 7.63 -5.01
C ARG A 131 -19.17 6.79 -4.80
N VAL A 132 -19.02 5.58 -4.27
CA VAL A 132 -20.15 4.66 -4.00
C VAL A 132 -20.59 4.73 -2.53
N GLU A 133 -20.35 5.86 -1.87
CA GLU A 133 -20.77 6.17 -0.50
C GLU A 133 -20.49 5.04 0.51
N PRO A 134 -19.22 4.61 0.66
CA PRO A 134 -18.89 3.55 1.60
C PRO A 134 -19.12 4.01 3.06
N PRO A 135 -19.30 3.05 4.00
CA PRO A 135 -19.45 3.38 5.41
C PRO A 135 -18.33 4.30 5.91
N LEU A 136 -18.66 5.21 6.83
CA LEU A 136 -17.76 6.28 7.29
C LEU A 136 -16.38 5.76 7.71
N THR A 137 -16.33 4.59 8.36
CA THR A 137 -15.08 3.92 8.76
C THR A 137 -14.14 3.68 7.57
N PHE A 138 -14.66 3.14 6.46
CA PHE A 138 -13.88 2.89 5.25
C PHE A 138 -13.52 4.18 4.53
N SER A 139 -14.38 5.20 4.60
CA SER A 139 -14.09 6.53 4.07
C SER A 139 -12.89 7.18 4.79
N VAL A 140 -12.89 7.15 6.12
CA VAL A 140 -11.79 7.70 6.95
C VAL A 140 -10.48 6.95 6.69
N LEU A 141 -10.51 5.62 6.68
CA LEU A 141 -9.34 4.79 6.37
C LEU A 141 -8.79 5.05 4.96
N SER A 142 -9.67 5.23 3.98
CA SER A 142 -9.28 5.54 2.61
C SER A 142 -8.58 6.89 2.51
N VAL A 143 -9.12 7.94 3.16
CA VAL A 143 -8.48 9.27 3.19
C VAL A 143 -7.12 9.19 3.88
N LEU A 144 -7.04 8.51 5.03
CA LEU A 144 -5.78 8.30 5.74
C LEU A 144 -4.75 7.57 4.86
N GLY A 145 -5.19 6.54 4.14
CA GLY A 145 -4.34 5.79 3.21
C GLY A 145 -3.83 6.66 2.06
N ILE A 146 -4.68 7.49 1.46
CA ILE A 146 -4.27 8.44 0.41
C ILE A 146 -3.22 9.41 0.95
N VAL A 147 -3.45 10.01 2.12
CA VAL A 147 -2.49 10.92 2.76
C VAL A 147 -1.14 10.23 2.99
N LEU A 148 -1.16 8.99 3.48
CA LEU A 148 0.03 8.20 3.74
C LEU A 148 0.79 7.87 2.46
N VAL A 149 0.09 7.52 1.37
CA VAL A 149 0.68 7.30 0.05
C VAL A 149 1.31 8.59 -0.49
N VAL A 150 0.64 9.74 -0.36
CA VAL A 150 1.20 11.03 -0.78
C VAL A 150 2.48 11.34 0.01
N ALA A 151 2.47 11.15 1.33
CA ALA A 151 3.65 11.34 2.17
C ALA A 151 4.79 10.40 1.77
N LEU A 152 4.50 9.14 1.45
CA LEU A 152 5.46 8.16 0.95
C LEU A 152 6.06 8.60 -0.40
N LEU A 153 5.25 9.09 -1.33
CA LEU A 153 5.72 9.58 -2.63
C LEU A 153 6.65 10.78 -2.45
N VAL A 154 6.28 11.74 -1.59
CA VAL A 154 7.14 12.89 -1.28
C VAL A 154 8.46 12.44 -0.67
N ALA A 155 8.43 11.52 0.31
CA ALA A 155 9.65 10.99 0.92
C ALA A 155 10.53 10.22 -0.07
N MET A 156 9.91 9.43 -0.96
CA MET A 156 10.61 8.61 -1.95
C MET A 156 11.32 9.45 -3.02
N TRP A 157 10.74 10.59 -3.39
CA TRP A 157 11.28 11.51 -4.39
C TRP A 157 12.07 12.69 -3.79
N HIS A 158 12.17 12.78 -2.47
CA HIS A 158 12.94 13.82 -1.80
C HIS A 158 14.42 13.82 -2.26
N PRO A 159 15.07 14.99 -2.44
CA PRO A 159 16.45 15.08 -2.93
C PRO A 159 17.44 14.21 -2.14
N ARG A 160 17.36 14.22 -0.81
CA ARG A 160 18.18 13.37 0.08
C ARG A 160 18.07 11.87 -0.21
N THR A 161 16.89 11.39 -0.59
CA THR A 161 16.65 10.00 -0.97
C THR A 161 17.28 9.70 -2.32
N THR A 162 17.21 10.65 -3.25
CA THR A 162 17.81 10.55 -4.59
C THR A 162 19.33 10.55 -4.54
N ASP A 163 19.93 11.39 -3.69
CA ASP A 163 21.38 11.47 -3.51
C ASP A 163 21.95 10.17 -2.93
N HIS A 164 21.24 9.58 -1.96
CA HIS A 164 21.63 8.28 -1.39
C HIS A 164 21.61 7.16 -2.43
N LEU A 165 20.51 7.04 -3.20
CA LEU A 165 20.39 5.98 -4.21
C LEU A 165 21.47 6.12 -5.30
N ARG A 166 21.84 7.36 -5.67
CA ARG A 166 22.93 7.63 -6.60
C ARG A 166 24.29 7.23 -6.03
N ALA A 167 24.54 7.53 -4.75
CA ALA A 167 25.77 7.13 -4.06
C ALA A 167 25.90 5.61 -3.88
N THR A 168 24.80 4.91 -3.62
CA THR A 168 24.79 3.43 -3.52
C THR A 168 25.12 2.80 -4.87
N ARG A 169 24.52 3.29 -5.96
CA ARG A 169 24.82 2.81 -7.31
C ARG A 169 26.29 2.99 -7.69
N ALA A 170 26.87 4.16 -7.40
CA ALA A 170 28.27 4.43 -7.69
C ALA A 170 29.22 3.43 -7.00
N ARG A 171 28.90 2.96 -5.79
CA ARG A 171 29.68 1.94 -5.06
C ARG A 171 29.62 0.57 -5.72
N VAL A 172 28.42 0.14 -6.12
CA VAL A 172 28.22 -1.13 -6.84
C VAL A 172 28.95 -1.12 -8.17
N ASP A 173 28.84 -0.03 -8.94
CA ASP A 173 29.51 0.11 -10.24
C ASP A 173 31.04 0.18 -10.11
N SER A 174 31.56 0.60 -8.94
CA SER A 174 33.01 0.68 -8.66
C SER A 174 33.62 -0.65 -8.19
N GLY A 175 32.84 -1.74 -8.06
CA GLY A 175 33.32 -3.04 -7.61
C GLY A 175 33.76 -3.10 -6.14
N ALA A 176 33.41 -2.08 -5.34
CA ALA A 176 33.71 -2.04 -3.91
C ALA A 176 32.61 -2.77 -3.14
N VAL A 177 32.62 -4.10 -3.20
CA VAL A 177 31.86 -5.00 -2.32
C VAL A 177 32.81 -6.02 -1.74
#